data_AF-A0A6B3INW6-F1
#
_entry.id   AF-A0A6B3INW6-F1
#
_cell.length_a   1.000
_cell.length_b   1.000
_cell.length_c   1.000
_cell.angle_alpha   90.00
_cell.angle_beta   90.00
_cell.angle_gamma   90.00
#
_symmetry.space_group_name_H-M   'P 1'
#
loop_
_entity.id
_entity.type
_entity.pdbx_description
1 polymer ?
#
loop_
_entity_poly.entity_id
_entity_poly.type
_entity_poly.pdbx_seq_one_letter_code
_entity_poly.pdbx_strand_id
1 'polypeptide(L)'
;PETGIGFVPDVGGTYLLALAPGELGTHLALTGAVVGARDALLCGLADHFVPVDDLPAFLAGLRTDPPAEVLRRHVREAPPGVLEADRAWIDHCYAADTVEEIVERLLASDVPAAGEAAATILGRSPTALKVTLAALRRARELGPLERVLEQEYRVSYAALASPDLVEGIR
;
A
#
# COMPACT_ATOMS: atom_id res chain seq x y z
N PRO A 1 0.54 4.27 -5.46
CA PRO A 1 0.45 5.63 -6.09
C PRO A 1 -0.45 5.68 -7.35
N GLU A 2 -0.90 4.53 -7.83
CA GLU A 2 -1.57 4.28 -9.10
C GLU A 2 -2.90 5.04 -9.22
N THR A 3 -3.63 5.19 -8.10
CA THR A 3 -4.87 5.98 -8.06
C THR A 3 -4.67 7.44 -8.44
N GLY A 4 -3.47 7.98 -8.26
CA GLY A 4 -3.07 9.33 -8.67
C GLY A 4 -2.91 9.51 -10.17
N ILE A 5 -2.74 8.42 -10.93
CA ILE A 5 -2.59 8.45 -12.39
C ILE A 5 -3.76 7.76 -13.10
N GLY A 6 -4.91 7.61 -12.41
CA GLY A 6 -6.08 6.95 -12.99
C GLY A 6 -5.97 5.43 -13.14
N PHE A 7 -5.08 4.80 -12.37
CA PHE A 7 -4.81 3.37 -12.40
C PHE A 7 -5.04 2.69 -11.05
N VAL A 8 -4.90 1.36 -11.01
CA VAL A 8 -5.15 0.53 -9.82
C VAL A 8 -3.84 -0.17 -9.44
N PRO A 9 -3.52 -0.37 -8.15
CA PRO A 9 -2.36 -1.16 -7.75
C PRO A 9 -2.34 -2.52 -8.46
N ASP A 10 -1.22 -2.85 -9.09
CA ASP A 10 -1.00 -4.06 -9.87
C ASP A 10 0.27 -4.79 -9.39
N VAL A 11 0.80 -5.72 -10.20
CA VAL A 11 2.02 -6.52 -9.93
C VAL A 11 2.03 -7.29 -8.60
N GLY A 12 0.85 -7.70 -8.13
CA GLY A 12 0.63 -8.34 -6.84
C GLY A 12 0.49 -7.35 -5.68
N GLY A 13 0.44 -6.05 -5.96
CA GLY A 13 0.27 -5.00 -4.97
C GLY A 13 -1.03 -5.18 -4.18
N THR A 14 -2.13 -5.58 -4.83
CA THR A 14 -3.38 -5.82 -4.10
C THR A 14 -3.29 -7.05 -3.20
N TYR A 15 -2.48 -8.05 -3.54
CA TYR A 15 -2.22 -9.20 -2.67
C TYR A 15 -1.46 -8.77 -1.41
N LEU A 16 -0.35 -8.04 -1.57
CA LEU A 16 0.47 -7.60 -0.45
C LEU A 16 -0.30 -6.63 0.46
N LEU A 17 -1.00 -5.65 -0.11
CA LEU A 17 -1.80 -4.68 0.64
C LEU A 17 -3.00 -5.34 1.34
N ALA A 18 -3.60 -6.37 0.75
CA ALA A 18 -4.66 -7.13 1.40
C ALA A 18 -4.20 -7.90 2.65
N LEU A 19 -2.90 -8.22 2.75
CA LEU A 19 -2.28 -8.90 3.90
C LEU A 19 -1.83 -7.94 5.01
N ALA A 20 -1.78 -6.63 4.74
CA ALA A 20 -1.38 -5.65 5.74
C ALA A 20 -2.35 -5.68 6.94
N PRO A 21 -1.88 -5.42 8.17
CA PRO A 21 -2.72 -5.48 9.35
C PRO A 21 -3.90 -4.50 9.29
N GLY A 22 -5.10 -4.97 9.63
CA GLY A 22 -6.31 -4.14 9.67
C GLY A 22 -6.63 -3.52 8.30
N GLU A 23 -6.77 -2.20 8.26
CA GLU A 23 -7.06 -1.43 7.05
C GLU A 23 -5.88 -0.58 6.58
N LEU A 24 -4.67 -0.82 7.10
CA LEU A 24 -3.46 -0.11 6.68
C LEU A 24 -3.22 -0.24 5.17
N GLY A 25 -3.40 -1.43 4.61
CA GLY A 25 -3.27 -1.66 3.17
C GLY A 25 -4.29 -0.89 2.34
N THR A 26 -5.53 -0.78 2.82
CA THR A 26 -6.59 0.02 2.17
C THR A 26 -6.24 1.50 2.19
N HIS A 27 -5.74 2.01 3.32
CA HIS A 27 -5.25 3.38 3.43
C HIS A 27 -4.14 3.67 2.43
N LEU A 28 -3.11 2.81 2.36
CA LEU A 28 -1.99 2.98 1.42
C LEU A 28 -2.43 2.92 -0.04
N ALA A 29 -3.34 2.02 -0.38
CA ALA A 29 -3.82 1.85 -1.73
C ALA A 29 -4.63 3.05 -2.24
N LEU A 30 -5.52 3.59 -1.41
CA LEU A 30 -6.40 4.69 -1.81
C LEU A 30 -5.67 6.04 -1.81
N THR A 31 -4.80 6.28 -0.83
CA THR A 31 -4.05 7.54 -0.72
C THR A 31 -2.83 7.59 -1.64
N GLY A 32 -2.20 6.43 -1.89
CA GLY A 32 -0.89 6.33 -2.53
C GLY A 32 0.25 6.88 -1.65
N ALA A 33 0.06 6.92 -0.33
CA ALA A 33 1.06 7.45 0.60
C ALA A 33 2.39 6.68 0.53
N VAL A 34 3.49 7.43 0.64
CA VAL A 34 4.84 6.86 0.72
C VAL A 34 5.14 6.54 2.18
N VAL A 35 5.65 5.32 2.43
CA VAL A 35 5.94 4.83 3.78
C VAL A 35 7.43 4.68 4.02
N GLY A 36 7.84 4.91 5.27
CA GLY A 36 9.20 4.65 5.73
C GLY A 36 9.44 3.16 6.03
N ALA A 37 10.69 2.82 6.37
CA ALA A 37 11.10 1.44 6.62
C ALA A 37 10.25 0.73 7.70
N ARG A 38 9.95 1.40 8.83
CA ARG A 38 9.17 0.78 9.91
C ARG A 38 7.74 0.48 9.50
N ASP A 39 7.12 1.34 8.72
CA ASP A 39 5.76 1.15 8.21
C ASP A 39 5.72 0.07 7.11
N ALA A 40 6.76 -0.02 6.27
CA ALA A 40 6.91 -1.11 5.31
C ALA A 40 7.04 -2.48 6.02
N LEU A 41 7.84 -2.56 7.08
CA LEU A 41 7.94 -3.75 7.93
C LEU A 41 6.60 -4.08 8.59
N LEU A 42 5.91 -3.08 9.16
CA LEU A 42 4.60 -3.24 9.80
C LEU A 42 3.56 -3.82 8.83
N CYS A 43 3.54 -3.33 7.59
CA CYS A 43 2.60 -3.78 6.57
C CYS A 43 3.00 -5.10 5.89
N GLY A 44 4.11 -5.73 6.28
CA GLY A 44 4.60 -6.95 5.63
C GLY A 44 5.11 -6.74 4.20
N LEU A 45 5.49 -5.51 3.85
CA LEU A 45 6.07 -5.15 2.55
C LEU A 45 7.60 -5.33 2.52
N ALA A 46 8.20 -5.54 3.68
CA ALA A 46 9.63 -5.85 3.85
C ALA A 46 9.82 -6.73 5.09
N ASP A 47 10.92 -7.47 5.13
CA ASP A 47 11.27 -8.34 6.27
C ASP A 47 12.32 -7.72 7.21
N HIS A 48 13.24 -6.93 6.64
CA HIS A 48 14.42 -6.44 7.33
C HIS A 48 14.78 -5.02 6.93
N PHE A 49 15.35 -4.25 7.88
CA PHE A 49 15.93 -2.94 7.62
C PHE A 49 17.46 -2.99 7.72
N VAL A 50 18.12 -2.46 6.70
CA VAL A 50 19.56 -2.25 6.64
C VAL A 50 19.81 -0.77 6.34
N PRO A 51 20.61 -0.05 7.17
CA PRO A 51 20.97 1.33 6.89
C PRO A 51 21.66 1.48 5.52
N VAL A 52 21.40 2.59 4.83
CA VAL A 52 21.97 2.83 3.49
C VAL A 52 23.51 2.77 3.48
N ASP A 53 24.14 3.28 4.53
CA ASP A 53 25.60 3.29 4.69
C ASP A 53 26.19 1.88 4.85
N ASP A 54 25.40 0.91 5.32
CA ASP A 54 25.80 -0.49 5.50
C ASP A 54 25.58 -1.32 4.22
N LEU A 55 24.84 -0.82 3.22
CA LEU A 55 24.50 -1.57 2.01
C LEU A 55 25.71 -2.09 1.21
N PRO A 56 26.80 -1.31 1.01
CA PRO A 56 27.97 -1.83 0.31
C PRO A 56 28.58 -3.06 0.99
N ALA A 57 28.69 -3.03 2.32
CA ALA A 57 29.22 -4.14 3.11
C ALA A 57 28.25 -5.33 3.15
N PHE A 58 26.95 -5.07 3.28
CA PHE A 58 25.90 -6.08 3.22
C PHE A 58 25.93 -6.85 1.90
N LEU A 59 25.95 -6.14 0.76
CA LEU A 59 25.99 -6.75 -0.57
C LEU A 59 27.30 -7.50 -0.82
N ALA A 60 28.42 -7.00 -0.30
CA ALA A 60 29.69 -7.72 -0.36
C ALA A 60 29.63 -9.05 0.41
N GLY A 61 29.07 -9.02 1.64
CA GLY A 61 28.89 -10.21 2.47
C GLY A 61 27.99 -11.27 1.82
N LEU A 62 26.88 -10.89 1.18
CA LEU A 62 25.97 -11.82 0.51
C LEU A 62 26.62 -12.60 -0.65
N ARG A 63 27.77 -12.15 -1.18
CA ARG A 63 28.50 -12.85 -2.24
C ARG A 63 29.34 -14.01 -1.73
N THR A 64 29.74 -14.00 -0.46
CA THR A 64 30.72 -14.93 0.10
C THR A 64 30.19 -15.75 1.26
N ASP A 65 29.29 -15.18 2.06
CA ASP A 65 28.88 -15.71 3.34
C ASP A 65 27.41 -16.17 3.30
N PRO A 66 26.98 -17.08 4.19
CA PRO A 66 25.58 -17.50 4.25
C PRO A 66 24.65 -16.31 4.58
N PRO A 67 23.51 -16.13 3.88
CA PRO A 67 22.65 -14.95 4.03
C PRO A 67 22.19 -14.67 5.48
N ALA A 68 21.89 -15.72 6.24
CA ALA A 68 21.47 -15.59 7.64
C ALA A 68 22.57 -14.98 8.54
N GLU A 69 23.85 -15.16 8.22
CA GLU A 69 24.93 -14.51 8.95
C GLU A 69 25.07 -13.04 8.58
N VAL A 70 24.97 -12.75 7.28
CA VAL A 70 25.06 -11.38 6.76
C VAL A 70 23.91 -10.54 7.32
N LEU A 71 22.68 -11.07 7.33
CA LEU A 71 21.53 -10.43 7.95
C LEU A 71 21.78 -10.12 9.43
N ARG A 72 22.27 -11.07 10.23
CA ARG A 72 22.58 -10.84 11.65
C ARG A 72 23.59 -9.70 11.87
N ARG A 73 24.53 -9.49 10.94
CA ARG A 73 25.56 -8.44 11.05
C ARG A 73 25.04 -7.05 10.67
N HIS A 74 24.10 -6.96 9.75
CA HIS A 74 23.71 -5.68 9.12
C HIS A 74 22.28 -5.22 9.41
N VAL A 75 21.38 -6.10 9.84
CA VAL A 75 20.02 -5.71 10.19
C VAL A 75 20.05 -4.83 11.44
N ARG A 76 19.29 -3.74 11.40
CA ARG A 76 19.12 -2.77 12.48
C ARG A 76 17.65 -2.52 12.75
N GLU A 77 17.36 -1.86 13.87
CA GLU A 77 16.03 -1.33 14.11
C GLU A 77 15.72 -0.22 13.09
N ALA A 78 14.54 -0.29 12.48
CA ALA A 78 14.07 0.72 11.55
C ALA A 78 13.71 2.03 12.28
N PRO A 79 14.00 3.20 11.70
CA PRO A 79 13.51 4.49 12.22
C PRO A 79 12.00 4.49 12.42
N PRO A 80 11.45 5.20 13.42
CA PRO A 80 10.01 5.21 13.70
C PRO A 80 9.15 5.49 12.47
N GLY A 81 8.04 4.76 12.37
CA GLY A 81 6.98 4.97 11.38
C GLY A 81 5.78 5.69 11.99
N VAL A 82 4.79 6.02 11.17
CA VAL A 82 3.58 6.74 11.59
C VAL A 82 2.35 5.84 11.67
N LEU A 83 2.30 4.77 10.88
CA LEU A 83 1.06 4.00 10.68
C LEU A 83 0.58 3.29 11.93
N GLU A 84 1.48 2.82 12.79
CA GLU A 84 1.08 2.15 14.04
C GLU A 84 0.35 3.12 14.99
N ALA A 85 0.79 4.39 15.06
CA ALA A 85 0.12 5.40 15.87
C ALA A 85 -1.24 5.81 15.29
N ASP A 86 -1.34 5.79 13.96
CA ASP A 86 -2.54 6.15 13.20
C ASP A 86 -3.55 5.00 13.03
N ARG A 87 -3.16 3.78 13.42
CA ARG A 87 -3.91 2.56 13.15
C ARG A 87 -5.36 2.60 13.61
N ALA A 88 -5.61 3.18 14.79
CA ALA A 88 -6.97 3.22 15.36
C ALA A 88 -7.96 3.98 14.47
N TRP A 89 -7.58 5.16 13.97
CA TRP A 89 -8.46 5.94 13.10
C TRP A 89 -8.48 5.39 11.68
N ILE A 90 -7.38 4.81 11.20
CA ILE A 90 -7.33 4.13 9.90
C ILE A 90 -8.30 2.94 9.89
N ASP A 91 -8.18 2.02 10.85
CA ASP A 91 -9.04 0.83 10.94
C ASP A 91 -10.52 1.23 11.06
N HIS A 92 -10.84 2.32 11.77
CA HIS A 92 -12.20 2.83 11.87
C HIS A 92 -12.74 3.41 10.54
N CYS A 93 -11.98 4.31 9.92
CA CYS A 93 -12.46 5.05 8.75
C CYS A 93 -12.52 4.18 7.49
N TYR A 94 -11.54 3.28 7.32
CA TYR A 94 -11.41 2.45 6.12
C TYR A 94 -12.16 1.12 6.20
N ALA A 95 -12.92 0.85 7.27
CA ALA A 95 -13.71 -0.37 7.42
C ALA A 95 -14.99 -0.42 6.54
N ALA A 96 -15.33 0.66 5.86
CA ALA A 96 -16.49 0.69 4.96
C ALA A 96 -16.21 0.00 3.61
N ASP A 97 -17.30 -0.36 2.90
CA ASP A 97 -17.25 -1.05 1.60
C ASP A 97 -17.34 -0.09 0.40
N THR A 98 -17.54 1.20 0.64
CA THR A 98 -17.60 2.23 -0.40
C THR A 98 -16.60 3.33 -0.15
N VAL A 99 -16.05 3.91 -1.22
CA VAL A 99 -15.10 5.03 -1.13
C VAL A 99 -15.78 6.26 -0.54
N GLU A 100 -17.05 6.47 -0.89
CA GLU A 100 -17.89 7.55 -0.39
C GLU A 100 -17.99 7.52 1.13
N GLU A 101 -18.36 6.37 1.71
CA GLU A 101 -18.47 6.23 3.16
C GLU A 101 -17.10 6.33 3.85
N ILE A 102 -16.03 5.82 3.24
CA ILE A 102 -14.66 6.03 3.75
C ILE A 102 -14.34 7.52 3.84
N VAL A 103 -14.62 8.29 2.78
CA VAL A 103 -14.38 9.74 2.76
C VAL A 103 -15.25 10.46 3.79
N GLU A 104 -16.52 10.09 3.93
CA GLU A 104 -17.40 10.65 4.96
C GLU A 104 -16.85 10.41 6.38
N ARG A 105 -16.39 9.21 6.68
CA ARG A 105 -15.78 8.88 7.99
C ARG A 105 -14.48 9.63 8.23
N LEU A 106 -13.63 9.77 7.21
CA LEU A 106 -12.39 10.53 7.31
C LEU A 106 -12.64 12.02 7.58
N LEU A 107 -13.63 12.62 6.90
CA LEU A 107 -14.00 14.02 7.09
C LEU A 107 -14.70 14.28 8.43
N ALA A 108 -15.34 13.27 9.01
CA ALA A 108 -15.97 13.35 10.32
C ALA A 108 -15.00 13.12 11.49
N SER A 109 -13.75 12.70 11.21
CA SER A 109 -12.74 12.47 12.23
C SER A 109 -12.11 13.78 12.72
N ASP A 110 -11.92 13.91 14.04
CA ASP A 110 -11.20 15.03 14.64
C ASP A 110 -9.66 14.92 14.47
N VAL A 111 -9.16 13.84 13.87
CA VAL A 111 -7.73 13.62 13.62
C VAL A 111 -7.30 14.39 12.37
N PRO A 112 -6.35 15.34 12.44
CA PRO A 112 -5.90 16.11 11.27
C PRO A 112 -5.43 15.25 10.09
N ALA A 113 -4.68 14.17 10.36
CA ALA A 113 -4.20 13.24 9.35
C ALA A 113 -5.32 12.52 8.58
N ALA A 114 -6.49 12.31 9.21
CA ALA A 114 -7.65 11.74 8.53
C ALA A 114 -8.24 12.72 7.51
N GLY A 115 -8.32 14.01 7.86
CA GLY A 115 -8.72 15.07 6.93
C GLY A 115 -7.76 15.24 5.75
N GLU A 116 -6.45 15.14 5.99
CA GLU A 116 -5.43 15.13 4.93
C GLU A 116 -5.56 13.92 4.00
N ALA A 117 -5.86 12.74 4.56
CA ALA A 117 -6.13 11.54 3.78
C ALA A 117 -7.40 11.69 2.92
N ALA A 118 -8.48 12.28 3.45
CA ALA A 118 -9.69 12.59 2.69
C ALA A 118 -9.40 13.55 1.51
N ALA A 119 -8.68 14.63 1.77
CA ALA A 119 -8.30 15.59 0.73
C ALA A 119 -7.45 14.92 -0.36
N THR A 120 -6.54 14.03 0.02
CA THR A 120 -5.74 13.24 -0.92
C THR A 120 -6.60 12.33 -1.77
N ILE A 121 -7.52 11.58 -1.16
CA ILE A 121 -8.43 10.66 -1.87
C ILE A 121 -9.33 11.44 -2.84
N LEU A 122 -9.90 12.57 -2.41
CA LEU A 122 -10.76 13.41 -3.25
C LEU A 122 -10.04 13.98 -4.49
N GLY A 123 -8.70 14.04 -4.47
CA GLY A 123 -7.88 14.43 -5.60
C GLY A 123 -7.52 13.29 -6.56
N ARG A 124 -8.01 12.06 -6.36
CA ARG A 124 -7.73 10.89 -7.21
C ARG A 124 -8.86 10.59 -8.19
N SER A 125 -8.59 9.74 -9.18
CA SER A 125 -9.64 9.25 -10.09
C SER A 125 -10.73 8.49 -9.31
N PRO A 126 -12.02 8.88 -9.40
CA PRO A 126 -13.11 8.16 -8.74
C PRO A 126 -13.22 6.71 -9.19
N THR A 127 -12.99 6.45 -10.48
CA THR A 127 -13.02 5.09 -11.05
C THR A 127 -11.89 4.25 -10.46
N ALA A 128 -10.66 4.79 -10.46
CA ALA A 128 -9.50 4.10 -9.92
C ALA A 128 -9.66 3.77 -8.43
N LEU A 129 -10.18 4.70 -7.63
CA LEU A 129 -10.44 4.48 -6.19
C LEU A 129 -11.42 3.33 -5.96
N LYS A 130 -12.56 3.35 -6.66
CA LYS A 130 -13.60 2.33 -6.49
C LYS A 130 -13.13 0.95 -6.93
N VAL A 131 -12.42 0.88 -8.07
CA VAL A 131 -11.86 -0.38 -8.55
C VAL A 131 -10.76 -0.88 -7.63
N THR A 132 -9.91 0.01 -7.08
CA THR A 132 -8.89 -0.34 -6.09
C THR A 132 -9.50 -0.94 -4.83
N LEU A 133 -10.51 -0.29 -4.25
CA LEU A 133 -11.19 -0.81 -3.06
C LEU A 133 -11.81 -2.18 -3.34
N ALA A 134 -12.54 -2.32 -4.44
CA ALA A 134 -13.16 -3.59 -4.82
C ALA A 134 -12.13 -4.70 -5.07
N ALA A 135 -11.01 -4.39 -5.74
CA ALA A 135 -9.94 -5.32 -6.02
C ALA A 135 -9.26 -5.82 -4.74
N LEU A 136 -8.99 -4.93 -3.78
CA LEU A 136 -8.40 -5.28 -2.48
C LEU A 136 -9.31 -6.16 -1.64
N ARG A 137 -10.59 -5.79 -1.52
CA ARG A 137 -11.58 -6.58 -0.77
C ARG A 137 -11.66 -8.00 -1.34
N ARG A 138 -11.69 -8.12 -2.68
CA ARG A 138 -11.71 -9.41 -3.35
C ARG A 138 -10.40 -10.18 -3.23
N ALA A 139 -9.24 -9.50 -3.23
CA ALA A 139 -7.94 -10.14 -3.08
C ALA A 139 -7.82 -10.92 -1.76
N ARG A 140 -8.45 -10.45 -0.68
CA ARG A 140 -8.52 -11.16 0.62
C ARG A 140 -9.18 -12.53 0.53
N GLU A 141 -10.06 -12.75 -0.45
CA GLU A 141 -10.84 -13.98 -0.62
C GLU A 141 -10.30 -14.90 -1.74
N LEU A 142 -9.45 -14.38 -2.62
CA LEU A 142 -8.98 -15.11 -3.80
C LEU A 142 -7.95 -16.20 -3.49
N GLY A 143 -7.32 -16.16 -2.32
CA GLY A 143 -6.32 -17.13 -1.89
C GLY A 143 -4.94 -16.85 -2.51
N PRO A 144 -4.39 -17.74 -3.35
CA PRO A 144 -3.00 -17.66 -3.77
C PRO A 144 -2.75 -16.50 -4.75
N LEU A 145 -1.49 -16.02 -4.77
CA LEU A 145 -1.04 -14.85 -5.52
C LEU A 145 -1.44 -14.89 -7.01
N GLU A 146 -1.37 -16.06 -7.64
CA GLU A 146 -1.70 -16.24 -9.07
C GLU A 146 -3.13 -15.82 -9.38
N ARG A 147 -4.07 -16.07 -8.47
CA ARG A 147 -5.48 -15.70 -8.65
C ARG A 147 -5.69 -14.20 -8.49
N VAL A 148 -4.90 -13.55 -7.65
CA VAL A 148 -4.90 -12.09 -7.51
C VAL A 148 -4.28 -11.44 -8.76
N LEU A 149 -3.18 -11.98 -9.28
CA LEU A 149 -2.58 -11.53 -10.53
C LEU A 149 -3.53 -11.69 -11.74
N GLU A 150 -4.31 -12.78 -11.80
CA GLU A 150 -5.37 -12.94 -12.81
C GLU A 150 -6.44 -11.83 -12.73
N GLN A 151 -6.82 -11.41 -11.50
CA GLN A 151 -7.73 -10.29 -11.30
C GLN A 151 -7.09 -8.98 -11.75
N GLU A 152 -5.88 -8.69 -11.28
CA GLU A 152 -5.15 -7.46 -11.61
C GLU A 152 -4.96 -7.35 -13.12
N TYR A 153 -4.60 -8.42 -13.82
CA TYR A 153 -4.51 -8.44 -15.28
C TYR A 153 -5.81 -7.95 -15.96
N ARG A 154 -6.97 -8.41 -15.50
CA ARG A 154 -8.27 -8.00 -16.05
C ARG A 154 -8.56 -6.53 -15.74
N VAL A 155 -8.22 -6.07 -14.55
CA VAL A 155 -8.36 -4.68 -14.14
C VAL A 155 -7.47 -3.77 -14.99
N SER A 156 -6.18 -4.12 -15.13
CA SER A 156 -5.21 -3.38 -15.95
C SER A 156 -5.64 -3.33 -17.41
N TYR A 157 -6.13 -4.45 -17.96
CA TYR A 157 -6.65 -4.48 -19.32
C TYR A 157 -7.87 -3.57 -19.51
N ALA A 158 -8.81 -3.56 -18.56
CA ALA A 158 -9.96 -2.67 -18.60
C ALA A 158 -9.56 -1.18 -18.44
N ALA A 159 -8.57 -0.89 -17.60
CA ALA A 159 -8.09 0.46 -17.36
C ALA A 159 -7.45 1.11 -18.61
N LEU A 160 -6.92 0.33 -19.55
CA LEU A 160 -6.45 0.84 -20.85
C LEU A 160 -7.55 1.51 -21.69
N ALA A 161 -8.82 1.15 -21.44
CA ALA A 161 -9.97 1.77 -22.10
C ALA A 161 -10.51 3.00 -21.31
N SER A 162 -9.97 3.27 -20.12
CA SER A 162 -10.39 4.39 -19.27
C SER A 162 -9.72 5.70 -19.71
N PRO A 163 -10.46 6.81 -19.83
CA PRO A 163 -9.86 8.12 -20.08
C PRO A 163 -8.97 8.57 -18.91
N ASP A 164 -9.29 8.15 -17.68
CA ASP A 164 -8.58 8.56 -16.47
C ASP A 164 -7.11 8.11 -16.47
N LEU A 165 -6.80 6.96 -17.07
CA LEU A 165 -5.42 6.47 -17.17
C LEU A 165 -4.59 7.35 -18.10
N VAL A 166 -5.14 7.70 -19.27
CA VAL A 166 -4.45 8.54 -20.25
C VAL A 166 -4.25 9.95 -19.70
N GLU A 167 -5.29 10.52 -19.08
CA GLU A 167 -5.23 11.86 -18.51
C GLU A 167 -4.34 11.92 -17.26
N GLY A 168 -4.37 10.88 -16.41
CA GLY A 168 -3.55 10.83 -15.20
C GLY A 168 -2.05 10.70 -15.47
N ILE A 169 -1.65 10.15 -16.62
CA ILE A 169 -0.25 10.04 -17.04
C ILE A 169 0.26 11.34 -17.72
N ARG A 170 -0.61 12.09 -18.39
CA ARG A 170 -0.26 13.24 -19.25
C ARG A 170 0.27 14.46 -18.50
#